data_AF-A0A1M3N4J4-F1
#
_entry.id   AF-A0A1M3N4J4-F1
#
_cell.length_a   1.000
_cell.length_b   1.000
_cell.length_c   1.000
_cell.angle_alpha   90.00
_cell.angle_beta   90.00
_cell.angle_gamma   90.00
#
_symmetry.space_group_name_H-M   'P 1'
#
loop_
_entity.id
_entity.type
_entity.pdbx_description
1 polymer ?
#
loop_
_entity_poly.entity_id
_entity_poly.type
_entity_poly.pdbx_seq_one_letter_code
_entity_poly.pdbx_strand_id
1 'polypeptide(L)'
;MNHSRYGLGGPRDAELCGVCGGDGRLENAWGQVAKCPSCHGSGRRQEDTGFHDVTKTKPAHHQQSNRAPVVEKQVWPGTPAGDLLAKEVRDASGLSADTKARLTREIIEHEATHGQCTKTFLKKIRKQFRPAT
;
A
#
# COMPACT_ATOMS: atom_id res chain seq x y z
N MET A 1 -51.57 -11.44 51.52
CA MET A 1 -52.21 -11.83 50.24
C MET A 1 -51.54 -11.00 49.14
N ASN A 2 -50.79 -11.49 48.16
CA ASN A 2 -50.67 -12.82 47.57
C ASN A 2 -49.27 -13.01 46.98
N HIS A 3 -48.77 -14.23 47.16
CA HIS A 3 -47.59 -14.78 46.52
C HIS A 3 -47.82 -15.09 45.03
N SER A 4 -46.72 -15.04 44.27
CA SER A 4 -46.38 -15.93 43.14
C SER A 4 -47.33 -16.10 41.96
N ARG A 5 -46.83 -15.73 40.78
CA ARG A 5 -46.95 -16.59 39.58
C ARG A 5 -45.57 -16.76 38.95
N TYR A 6 -44.97 -17.91 39.18
CA TYR A 6 -43.86 -18.43 38.39
C TYR A 6 -44.43 -19.28 37.25
N GLY A 7 -43.82 -19.14 36.07
CA GLY A 7 -43.63 -20.25 35.13
C GLY A 7 -44.42 -20.23 33.83
N LEU A 8 -43.78 -19.80 32.73
CA LEU A 8 -43.84 -20.41 31.39
C LEU A 8 -42.48 -20.16 30.69
N GLY A 9 -41.80 -21.23 30.27
CA GLY A 9 -40.37 -21.21 29.93
C GLY A 9 -39.98 -20.85 28.48
N GLY A 10 -38.72 -20.39 28.35
CA GLY A 10 -37.85 -20.43 27.15
C GLY A 10 -37.69 -19.11 26.37
N PRO A 11 -36.51 -18.77 25.80
CA PRO A 11 -35.18 -19.41 25.84
C PRO A 11 -34.18 -18.61 26.72
N ARG A 12 -33.24 -19.32 27.39
CA ARG A 12 -32.05 -18.83 28.13
C ARG A 12 -32.01 -17.31 28.38
N ASP A 13 -32.23 -16.91 29.63
CA ASP A 13 -32.10 -15.54 30.12
C ASP A 13 -30.93 -14.84 29.43
N ALA A 14 -31.25 -13.98 28.46
CA ALA A 14 -30.24 -13.21 27.79
C ALA A 14 -29.77 -12.18 28.81
N GLU A 15 -28.73 -12.53 29.57
CA GLU A 15 -28.14 -11.66 30.58
C GLU A 15 -27.94 -10.28 29.98
N LEU A 16 -28.35 -9.25 30.71
CA LEU A 16 -28.21 -7.87 30.23
C LEU A 16 -26.72 -7.51 30.18
N CYS A 17 -26.35 -6.64 29.25
CA CYS A 17 -24.98 -6.15 29.18
C CYS A 17 -24.62 -5.38 30.46
N GLY A 18 -23.61 -5.85 31.20
CA GLY A 18 -23.18 -5.21 32.46
C GLY A 18 -22.56 -3.81 32.29
N VAL A 19 -22.24 -3.39 31.05
CA VAL A 19 -21.63 -2.08 30.77
C VAL A 19 -22.67 -1.02 30.44
N CYS A 20 -23.71 -1.34 29.67
CA CYS A 20 -24.78 -0.40 29.31
C CYS A 20 -26.14 -0.70 29.94
N GLY A 21 -26.22 -1.69 30.83
CA GLY A 21 -27.45 -2.04 31.56
C GLY A 21 -28.59 -2.63 30.73
N GLY A 22 -28.45 -2.75 29.41
CA GLY A 22 -29.54 -3.17 28.52
C GLY A 22 -29.77 -2.25 27.33
N ASP A 23 -29.33 -0.99 27.41
CA ASP A 23 -29.71 0.04 26.44
C ASP A 23 -28.92 -0.03 25.12
N GLY A 24 -27.82 -0.78 25.10
CA GLY A 24 -26.94 -0.91 23.94
C GLY A 24 -26.16 0.35 23.59
N ARG A 25 -26.34 1.44 24.34
CA ARG A 25 -25.71 2.74 24.11
C ARG A 25 -25.10 3.27 25.40
N LEU A 26 -24.10 4.14 25.25
CA LEU A 26 -23.47 4.86 26.35
C LEU A 26 -23.50 6.35 26.00
N GLU A 27 -24.00 7.15 26.94
CA GLU A 27 -24.03 8.61 26.82
C GLU A 27 -22.93 9.20 27.69
N ASN A 28 -22.20 10.18 27.16
CA ASN A 28 -21.22 10.93 27.96
C ASN A 28 -21.80 12.26 28.44
N ALA A 29 -21.13 12.89 29.41
CA ALA A 29 -21.55 14.17 29.99
C ALA A 29 -21.56 15.33 28.98
N TRP A 30 -20.95 15.17 27.81
CA TRP A 30 -20.99 16.12 26.69
C TRP A 30 -22.15 15.85 25.72
N GLY A 31 -23.10 14.98 26.08
CA GLY A 31 -24.29 14.67 25.29
C GLY A 31 -24.03 13.82 24.04
N GLN A 32 -22.85 13.21 23.93
CA GLN A 32 -22.55 12.31 22.82
C GLN A 32 -23.03 10.90 23.15
N VAL A 33 -23.75 10.29 22.22
CA VAL A 33 -24.26 8.93 22.34
C VAL A 33 -23.42 8.00 21.45
N ALA A 34 -22.74 7.03 22.07
CA ALA A 34 -21.97 6.01 21.38
C ALA A 34 -22.62 4.64 21.55
N LYS A 35 -22.39 3.72 20.60
CA LYS A 35 -22.77 2.31 20.79
C LYS A 35 -21.92 1.70 21.90
N CYS A 36 -22.54 0.91 22.77
CA CYS A 36 -21.83 0.22 23.83
C CYS A 36 -20.77 -0.71 23.23
N PRO A 37 -19.48 -0.58 23.60
CA PRO A 37 -18.41 -1.39 23.02
C PRO A 37 -18.46 -2.86 23.48
N SER A 38 -19.13 -3.15 24.60
CA SER A 38 -19.19 -4.50 25.18
C SER A 38 -20.29 -5.38 24.57
N CYS A 39 -21.32 -4.79 23.97
CA CYS A 39 -22.42 -5.53 23.35
C CYS A 39 -22.69 -5.08 21.91
N HIS A 40 -21.89 -4.14 21.40
CA HIS A 40 -22.01 -3.53 20.08
C HIS A 40 -23.43 -3.02 19.71
N GLY A 41 -24.22 -2.60 20.69
CA GLY A 41 -25.59 -2.12 20.48
C GLY A 41 -26.70 -3.14 20.73
N SER A 42 -26.38 -4.39 21.07
CA SER A 42 -27.40 -5.43 21.28
C SER A 42 -28.16 -5.33 22.61
N GLY A 43 -27.61 -4.60 23.59
CA GLY A 43 -28.16 -4.52 24.96
C GLY A 43 -27.97 -5.79 25.79
N ARG A 44 -27.54 -6.89 25.17
CA ARG A 44 -27.38 -8.20 25.82
C ARG A 44 -25.90 -8.47 26.08
N ARG A 45 -25.62 -9.25 27.12
CA ARG A 45 -24.29 -9.77 27.42
C ARG A 45 -23.83 -10.57 26.21
N GLN A 46 -22.76 -10.10 25.59
CA GLN A 46 -22.13 -10.84 24.52
C GLN A 46 -21.47 -12.08 25.14
N GLU A 47 -21.75 -13.24 24.56
CA GLU A 47 -21.03 -14.47 24.89
C GLU A 47 -19.56 -14.26 24.57
N ASP A 48 -18.68 -14.58 25.52
CA ASP A 48 -17.23 -14.45 25.36
C ASP A 48 -16.79 -15.42 24.26
N THR A 49 -16.67 -14.92 23.04
CA THR A 49 -16.20 -15.69 21.88
C THR A 49 -14.67 -15.82 21.87
N GLY A 50 -14.06 -15.87 23.07
CA GLY A 50 -12.62 -15.94 23.29
C GLY A 50 -11.89 -14.63 23.04
N PHE A 51 -10.64 -14.57 23.53
CA PHE A 51 -9.69 -13.50 23.24
C PHE A 51 -9.56 -13.34 21.72
N HIS A 52 -10.21 -12.31 21.18
CA HIS A 52 -9.96 -11.85 19.83
C HIS A 52 -8.57 -11.24 19.89
N ASP A 53 -7.58 -12.04 19.52
CA ASP A 53 -6.20 -11.61 19.45
C ASP A 53 -6.10 -10.41 18.50
N VAL A 54 -6.17 -9.21 19.09
CA VAL A 54 -6.05 -7.93 18.39
C VAL A 54 -4.62 -7.71 17.89
N THR A 55 -3.69 -8.57 18.34
CA THR A 55 -2.32 -8.68 17.81
C THR A 55 -2.20 -9.68 16.67
N LYS A 56 -3.28 -10.37 16.27
CA LYS A 56 -3.44 -10.80 14.88
C LYS A 56 -3.57 -9.54 14.05
N THR A 57 -2.40 -9.01 13.70
CA THR A 57 -2.18 -8.21 12.52
C THR A 57 -3.11 -8.76 11.46
N LYS A 58 -4.15 -7.97 11.13
CA LYS A 58 -4.86 -8.02 9.86
C LYS A 58 -3.90 -8.65 8.87
N PRO A 59 -4.20 -9.81 8.23
CA PRO A 59 -3.28 -10.45 7.31
C PRO A 59 -2.73 -9.33 6.47
N ALA A 60 -1.41 -9.13 6.62
CA ALA A 60 -0.81 -7.85 6.34
C ALA A 60 -1.35 -7.38 4.99
N HIS A 61 -1.42 -6.09 4.79
CA HIS A 61 -1.28 -5.56 3.45
C HIS A 61 0.11 -5.96 2.86
N HIS A 62 0.50 -7.25 2.90
CA HIS A 62 0.87 -8.01 1.71
C HIS A 62 -0.25 -7.95 0.64
N GLN A 63 -0.80 -6.77 0.38
CA GLN A 63 -0.62 -6.23 -0.94
C GLN A 63 0.87 -6.45 -1.21
N GLN A 64 1.18 -7.40 -2.10
CA GLN A 64 2.51 -7.45 -2.70
C GLN A 64 2.89 -6.00 -2.89
N SER A 65 3.96 -5.54 -2.23
CA SER A 65 4.42 -4.22 -2.58
C SER A 65 4.59 -4.32 -4.08
N ASN A 66 4.02 -3.37 -4.81
CA ASN A 66 4.43 -3.14 -6.18
C ASN A 66 5.88 -2.61 -6.12
N ARG A 67 6.78 -3.26 -5.35
CA ARG A 67 8.16 -3.39 -5.71
C ARG A 67 8.06 -4.04 -7.08
N ALA A 68 8.16 -3.16 -8.07
CA ALA A 68 8.84 -3.52 -9.29
C ALA A 68 9.99 -4.46 -8.90
N PRO A 69 10.20 -5.56 -9.63
CA PRO A 69 11.36 -6.41 -9.40
C PRO A 69 12.55 -5.48 -9.17
N VAL A 70 13.40 -5.80 -8.19
CA VAL A 70 14.71 -5.15 -8.12
C VAL A 70 15.36 -5.50 -9.44
N VAL A 71 15.12 -4.66 -10.45
CA VAL A 71 15.76 -4.71 -11.75
C VAL A 71 17.20 -4.49 -11.36
N GLU A 72 17.99 -5.57 -11.42
CA GLU A 72 19.42 -5.46 -11.28
C GLU A 72 19.84 -4.26 -12.10
N LYS A 73 20.46 -3.29 -11.42
CA LYS A 73 20.64 -1.94 -11.92
C LYS A 73 21.32 -2.05 -13.27
N GLN A 74 20.53 -1.96 -14.34
CA GLN A 74 20.98 -2.34 -15.66
C GLN A 74 22.14 -1.41 -16.01
N VAL A 75 23.35 -1.96 -16.09
CA VAL A 75 24.58 -1.17 -16.30
C VAL A 75 24.66 -0.69 -17.76
N TRP A 76 23.92 -1.34 -18.65
CA TRP A 76 23.99 -1.14 -20.09
C TRP A 76 22.63 -1.28 -20.78
N PRO A 77 22.30 -0.48 -21.81
CA PRO A 77 21.04 -0.60 -22.54
C PRO A 77 20.83 -2.01 -23.11
N GLY A 78 19.60 -2.52 -23.06
CA GLY A 78 19.24 -3.86 -23.52
C GLY A 78 18.79 -3.88 -24.98
N THR A 79 18.35 -2.73 -25.50
CA THR A 79 17.97 -2.60 -26.90
C THR A 79 19.18 -2.35 -27.80
N PRO A 80 19.18 -2.86 -29.05
CA PRO A 80 20.29 -2.65 -29.99
C PRO A 80 20.49 -1.16 -30.34
N ALA A 81 19.42 -0.38 -30.39
CA ALA A 81 19.50 1.06 -30.63
C ALA A 81 20.11 1.81 -29.44
N GLY A 82 19.74 1.42 -28.21
CA GLY A 82 20.33 1.96 -26.98
C GLY A 82 21.82 1.61 -26.86
N ASP A 83 22.19 0.36 -27.18
CA ASP A 83 23.59 -0.10 -27.15
C ASP A 83 24.49 0.71 -28.10
N LEU A 84 24.07 0.88 -29.36
CA LEU A 84 24.81 1.69 -30.33
C LEU A 84 24.97 3.14 -29.85
N LEU A 85 23.92 3.73 -29.29
CA LEU A 85 23.97 5.09 -28.79
C LEU A 85 24.87 5.23 -27.55
N ALA A 86 24.85 4.26 -26.64
CA ALA A 86 25.72 4.26 -25.46
C ALA A 86 27.20 4.06 -25.85
N LYS A 87 27.49 3.29 -26.91
CA LYS A 87 28.82 3.22 -27.52
C LYS A 87 29.25 4.56 -28.12
N GLU A 88 28.38 5.20 -28.92
CA GLU A 88 28.65 6.54 -29.48
C GLU A 88 28.98 7.58 -28.37
N VAL A 89 28.25 7.54 -27.25
CA VAL A 89 28.50 8.41 -26.09
C VAL A 89 29.82 8.07 -25.40
N ARG A 90 30.16 6.79 -25.27
CA ARG A 90 31.43 6.33 -24.68
C ARG A 90 32.62 6.79 -25.52
N ASP A 91 32.50 6.69 -26.84
CA ASP A 91 33.55 7.03 -27.82
C ASP A 91 33.67 8.54 -28.08
N ALA A 92 32.69 9.34 -27.66
CA ALA A 92 32.74 10.80 -27.77
C ALA A 92 33.90 11.37 -26.95
N SER A 93 34.99 11.77 -27.60
CA SER A 93 36.21 12.28 -26.97
C SER A 93 36.04 13.70 -26.37
N GLY A 94 35.00 14.44 -26.77
CA GLY A 94 34.72 15.79 -26.26
C GLY A 94 33.93 15.87 -24.95
N LEU A 95 33.57 14.74 -24.34
CA LEU A 95 32.78 14.70 -23.10
C LEU A 95 33.59 14.21 -21.89
N SER A 96 33.33 14.80 -20.72
CA SER A 96 33.85 14.31 -19.45
C SER A 96 33.27 12.93 -19.08
N ALA A 97 34.00 12.15 -18.29
CA ALA A 97 33.58 10.82 -17.85
C ALA A 97 32.24 10.83 -17.11
N ASP A 98 32.01 11.82 -16.23
CA ASP A 98 30.73 12.03 -15.55
C ASP A 98 29.57 12.28 -16.52
N THR A 99 29.81 13.08 -17.57
CA THR A 99 28.77 13.35 -18.57
C THR A 99 28.43 12.11 -19.37
N LYS A 100 29.44 11.30 -19.73
CA LYS A 100 29.23 10.01 -20.38
C LYS A 100 28.40 9.08 -19.51
N ALA A 101 28.74 8.94 -18.24
CA ALA A 101 28.00 8.11 -17.29
C ALA A 101 26.54 8.60 -17.11
N ARG A 102 26.32 9.92 -17.05
CA ARG A 102 24.99 10.52 -16.98
C ARG A 102 24.15 10.21 -18.20
N LEU A 103 24.71 10.40 -19.40
CA LEU A 103 24.03 10.12 -20.67
C LEU A 103 23.71 8.64 -20.84
N THR A 104 24.64 7.74 -20.50
CA THR A 104 24.38 6.29 -20.52
C THR A 104 23.23 5.93 -19.58
N ARG A 105 23.17 6.51 -18.37
CA ARG A 105 22.05 6.29 -17.45
C ARG A 105 20.73 6.82 -18.00
N GLU A 106 20.72 7.99 -18.64
CA GLU A 106 19.52 8.55 -19.28
C GLU A 106 18.99 7.62 -20.39
N ILE A 107 19.89 6.99 -21.17
CA ILE A 107 19.50 6.01 -22.20
C ILE A 107 18.81 4.80 -21.56
N ILE A 108 19.39 4.25 -20.48
CA ILE A 108 18.84 3.10 -19.76
C ILE A 108 17.47 3.42 -19.16
N GLU A 109 17.32 4.58 -18.53
CA GLU A 109 16.07 4.98 -17.89
C GLU A 109 14.95 5.25 -18.91
N HIS A 110 15.29 5.87 -20.04
CA HIS A 110 14.33 6.06 -21.13
C HIS A 110 13.88 4.71 -21.72
N GLU A 111 14.81 3.78 -21.91
CA GLU A 111 14.51 2.43 -22.37
C GLU A 111 13.63 1.67 -21.37
N ALA A 112 13.94 1.73 -20.08
CA ALA A 112 13.15 1.08 -19.03
C ALA A 112 11.71 1.62 -18.96
N THR A 113 11.53 2.92 -19.23
CA THR A 113 10.20 3.56 -19.17
C THR A 113 9.38 3.31 -20.44
N HIS A 114 10.00 3.27 -21.62
CA HIS A 114 9.30 3.22 -22.91
C HIS A 114 9.41 1.88 -23.64
N GLY A 115 10.22 0.94 -23.14
CA GLY A 115 10.56 -0.34 -23.78
C GLY A 115 11.49 -0.23 -25.00
N GLN A 116 11.67 0.97 -25.56
CA GLN A 116 12.53 1.24 -26.71
C GLN A 116 13.04 2.69 -26.73
N CYS A 117 14.22 2.92 -27.30
CA CYS A 117 14.70 4.27 -27.55
C CYS A 117 13.95 4.90 -28.74
N THR A 118 13.16 5.93 -28.48
CA THR A 118 12.41 6.64 -29.53
C THR A 118 13.34 7.46 -30.45
N LYS A 119 12.93 7.69 -31.70
CA LYS A 119 13.72 8.48 -32.69
C LYS A 119 14.01 9.90 -32.20
N THR A 120 13.09 10.53 -31.48
CA THR A 120 13.25 11.86 -30.90
C THR A 120 14.28 11.86 -29.77
N PHE A 121 14.26 10.82 -28.93
CA PHE A 121 15.27 10.62 -27.88
C PHE A 121 16.68 10.40 -28.45
N LEU A 122 16.82 9.57 -29.48
CA LEU A 122 18.11 9.37 -30.17
C LEU A 122 18.68 10.69 -30.71
N LYS A 123 17.83 11.53 -31.33
CA LYS A 123 18.22 12.88 -31.81
C LYS A 123 18.63 13.79 -30.65
N LYS A 124 17.89 13.78 -29.54
CA LYS A 124 18.19 14.57 -28.34
C LYS A 124 19.57 14.24 -27.78
N ILE A 125 19.87 12.95 -27.58
CA ILE A 125 21.15 12.51 -27.01
C ILE A 125 22.30 12.84 -27.97
N ARG A 126 22.15 12.57 -29.27
CA ARG A 126 23.16 12.93 -30.28
C ARG A 126 23.48 14.41 -30.30
N LYS A 127 22.49 15.29 -30.13
CA LYS A 127 22.70 16.74 -30.07
C LYS A 127 23.53 17.18 -28.84
N GLN A 128 23.56 16.39 -27.77
CA GLN A 128 24.31 16.76 -26.56
C GLN A 128 25.82 16.50 -26.69
N PHE A 129 26.25 15.58 -27.57
CA PHE A 129 27.66 15.22 -27.70
C PHE A 129 28.24 15.41 -29.10
N ARG A 130 27.40 15.56 -30.13
CA ARG A 130 27.82 16.05 -31.45
C ARG A 130 27.54 17.54 -31.50
N PRO A 131 28.57 18.41 -31.48
CA PRO A 131 28.35 19.82 -31.78
C PRO A 131 27.74 19.93 -33.18
N ALA A 132 26.77 20.83 -33.34
CA ALA A 132 26.28 21.21 -34.66
C ALA A 132 27.50 21.71 -35.44
N THR A 133 27.92 20.92 -36.42
CA THR A 133 28.93 21.33 -37.38
C THR A 133 28.24 22.22 -38.40
#